data_AF-A0A8X8D1Z2-F1
#
_entry.id   AF-A0A8X8D1Z2-F1
#
_cell.length_a   1.000
_cell.length_b   1.000
_cell.length_c   1.000
_cell.angle_alpha   90.00
_cell.angle_beta   90.00
_cell.angle_gamma   90.00
#
_symmetry.space_group_name_H-M   'P 1'
#
loop_
_entity.id
_entity.type
_entity.pdbx_description
1 polymer ?
#
loop_
_entity_poly.entity_id
_entity_poly.type
_entity_poly.pdbx_seq_one_letter_code
_entity_poly.pdbx_strand_id
1 'polypeptide(L)'
;MMLNKANTFLNLLNFESDFVKPGHDQYVYRHAIGLCVTGLAPTHVAFKDAGGITAVDFNVGKSDRSGIKNAQHFESDTAPCKVCTQSDSYIVRCCVKGSLLEVNDRLIKHSKFAELFNREGYIAIIMPKPADWPKVKASLLGLEEYKKLRENS
;
A
#
# COMPACT_ATOMS: atom_id res chain seq x y z
N MET A 1 -24.18 -15.06 -17.61
CA MET A 1 -22.73 -15.38 -17.47
C MET A 1 -21.87 -14.10 -17.38
N MET A 2 -22.24 -13.14 -16.52
CA MET A 2 -21.51 -11.86 -16.34
C MET A 2 -21.16 -11.58 -14.86
N LEU A 3 -21.33 -12.57 -13.97
CA LEU A 3 -21.11 -12.45 -12.52
C LEU A 3 -19.67 -12.76 -12.05
N ASN A 4 -18.79 -13.30 -12.90
CA ASN A 4 -17.49 -13.82 -12.44
C ASN A 4 -16.26 -12.93 -12.68
N LYS A 5 -16.32 -11.92 -13.56
CA LYS A 5 -15.13 -11.08 -13.83
C LYS A 5 -14.86 -10.09 -12.69
N ALA A 6 -15.88 -9.42 -12.15
CA ALA A 6 -15.73 -8.50 -11.02
C ALA A 6 -15.23 -9.21 -9.74
N ASN A 7 -15.78 -10.39 -9.42
CA ASN A 7 -15.33 -11.19 -8.27
C ASN A 7 -13.88 -11.69 -8.38
N THR A 8 -13.40 -11.95 -9.62
CA THR A 8 -12.00 -12.36 -9.82
C THR A 8 -11.03 -11.21 -9.52
N PHE A 9 -11.38 -9.96 -9.85
CA PHE A 9 -10.57 -8.79 -9.51
C PHE A 9 -10.59 -8.48 -8.00
N LEU A 10 -11.72 -8.71 -7.31
CA LEU A 10 -11.82 -8.50 -5.87
C LEU A 10 -10.97 -9.49 -5.06
N ASN A 11 -10.83 -10.74 -5.52
CA ASN A 11 -9.97 -11.75 -4.87
C ASN A 11 -8.47 -11.42 -4.92
N LEU A 12 -8.08 -10.42 -5.70
CA LEU A 12 -6.71 -9.94 -5.82
C LEU A 12 -6.42 -8.77 -4.88
N LEU A 13 -7.45 -8.10 -4.37
CA LEU A 13 -7.33 -7.00 -3.43
C LEU A 13 -7.40 -7.53 -1.99
N ASN A 14 -6.33 -7.34 -1.26
CA ASN A 14 -6.20 -7.74 0.14
C ASN A 14 -5.77 -6.52 0.97
N PHE A 15 -5.88 -6.61 2.28
CA PHE A 15 -5.58 -5.50 3.19
C PHE A 15 -4.67 -5.95 4.33
N GLU A 16 -3.63 -5.18 4.58
CA GLU A 16 -2.82 -5.29 5.80
C GLU A 16 -3.41 -4.29 6.80
N SER A 17 -3.98 -4.80 7.89
CA SER A 17 -4.54 -3.96 8.95
C SER A 17 -3.54 -3.70 10.06
N ASP A 18 -3.37 -2.44 10.47
CA ASP A 18 -2.63 -2.13 11.68
C ASP A 18 -3.56 -2.26 12.90
N PHE A 19 -3.41 -3.38 13.63
CA PHE A 19 -4.19 -3.65 14.85
C PHE A 19 -3.78 -2.77 16.04
N VAL A 20 -2.57 -2.19 16.01
CA VAL A 20 -2.08 -1.30 17.07
C VAL A 20 -2.55 0.13 16.81
N LYS A 21 -2.63 0.54 15.54
CA LYS A 21 -3.08 1.86 15.12
C LYS A 21 -4.28 1.75 14.15
N PRO A 22 -5.52 1.66 14.67
CA PRO A 22 -6.71 1.55 13.85
C PRO A 22 -6.77 2.63 12.75
N GLY A 23 -7.02 2.21 11.51
CA GLY A 23 -7.13 3.09 10.36
C GLY A 23 -5.80 3.42 9.67
N HIS A 24 -4.67 2.84 10.09
CA HIS A 24 -3.38 2.93 9.41
C HIS A 24 -3.18 1.81 8.38
N ASP A 25 -4.26 1.37 7.73
CA ASP A 25 -4.25 0.18 6.89
C ASP A 25 -3.74 0.43 5.47
N GLN A 26 -3.22 -0.63 4.88
CA GLN A 26 -2.70 -0.61 3.53
C GLN A 26 -3.38 -1.67 2.68
N TYR A 27 -3.54 -1.40 1.39
CA TYR A 27 -3.96 -2.44 0.45
C TYR A 27 -2.75 -3.14 -0.16
N VAL A 28 -2.97 -4.40 -0.54
CA VAL A 28 -2.08 -5.23 -1.34
C VAL A 28 -2.90 -5.81 -2.49
N TYR A 29 -2.68 -5.30 -3.70
CA TYR A 29 -3.26 -5.84 -4.91
C TYR A 29 -2.28 -6.83 -5.58
N ARG A 30 -2.69 -8.08 -5.72
CA ARG A 30 -1.90 -9.14 -6.36
C ARG A 30 -2.27 -9.28 -7.84
N HIS A 31 -1.35 -8.97 -8.75
CA HIS A 31 -1.59 -9.24 -10.17
C HIS A 31 -1.39 -10.73 -10.50
N ALA A 32 -2.00 -11.21 -11.59
CA ALA A 32 -1.96 -12.61 -12.02
C ALA A 32 -0.53 -13.14 -12.25
N ILE A 33 0.38 -12.30 -12.76
CA ILE A 33 1.78 -12.68 -13.00
C ILE A 33 2.64 -12.73 -11.74
N GLY A 34 2.08 -12.38 -10.59
CA GLY A 34 2.74 -12.53 -9.30
C GLY A 34 3.29 -11.25 -8.66
N LEU A 35 3.23 -10.11 -9.34
CA LEU A 35 3.58 -8.82 -8.71
C LEU A 35 2.50 -8.38 -7.72
N CYS A 36 2.92 -7.65 -6.69
CA CYS A 36 2.05 -7.00 -5.73
C CYS A 36 2.18 -5.48 -5.85
N VAL A 37 1.07 -4.78 -5.91
CA VAL A 37 0.99 -3.32 -5.84
C VAL A 37 0.47 -2.95 -4.46
N THR A 38 1.15 -2.05 -3.76
CA THR A 38 0.77 -1.64 -2.40
C THR A 38 0.52 -0.15 -2.30
N GLY A 39 -0.34 0.25 -1.37
CA GLY A 39 -0.68 1.65 -1.12
C GLY A 39 -1.57 1.82 0.11
N LEU A 40 -2.01 3.05 0.37
CA LEU A 40 -2.91 3.37 1.48
C LEU A 40 -4.30 2.80 1.21
N ALA A 41 -4.90 2.12 2.19
CA ALA A 41 -6.29 1.68 2.07
C ALA A 41 -7.24 2.88 1.91
N PRO A 42 -8.40 2.74 1.22
CA PRO A 42 -9.31 3.86 0.96
C PRO A 42 -9.83 4.57 2.23
N THR A 43 -9.88 3.88 3.36
CA THR A 43 -10.33 4.42 4.66
C THR A 43 -9.18 4.89 5.55
N HIS A 44 -7.94 4.92 5.03
CA HIS A 44 -6.75 5.28 5.79
C HIS A 44 -6.86 6.69 6.40
N VAL A 45 -6.41 6.85 7.64
CA VAL A 45 -6.56 8.11 8.41
C VAL A 45 -5.93 9.33 7.74
N ALA A 46 -4.85 9.15 6.97
CA ALA A 46 -4.22 10.23 6.20
C ALA A 46 -5.18 10.95 5.22
N PHE A 47 -6.25 10.27 4.77
CA PHE A 47 -7.26 10.87 3.89
C PHE A 47 -8.35 11.63 4.66
N LYS A 48 -8.41 11.50 5.99
CA LYS A 48 -9.40 12.15 6.85
C LYS A 48 -8.92 13.49 7.41
N ASP A 49 -7.63 13.79 7.29
CA ASP A 49 -7.09 15.08 7.68
C ASP A 49 -7.71 16.20 6.83
N ALA A 50 -8.13 17.30 7.47
CA ALA A 50 -8.80 18.41 6.78
C ALA A 50 -7.91 19.07 5.71
N GLY A 51 -6.58 19.04 5.91
CA GLY A 51 -5.60 19.51 4.96
C GLY A 51 -5.20 18.49 3.89
N GLY A 52 -5.64 17.24 4.04
CA GLY A 52 -5.23 16.11 3.22
C GLY A 52 -3.74 15.80 3.33
N ILE A 53 -3.28 14.95 2.41
CA ILE A 53 -1.86 14.62 2.27
C ILE A 53 -1.13 15.82 1.67
N THR A 54 -0.04 16.23 2.31
CA THR A 54 0.78 17.39 1.94
C THR A 54 2.13 17.00 1.34
N ALA A 55 2.63 15.80 1.65
CA ALA A 55 3.88 15.29 1.10
C ALA A 55 3.97 13.76 1.19
N VAL A 56 4.80 13.17 0.32
CA VAL A 56 5.25 11.78 0.44
C VAL A 56 6.77 11.78 0.36
N ASP A 57 7.40 11.27 1.42
CA ASP A 57 8.84 11.23 1.58
C ASP A 57 9.34 9.77 1.47
N PHE A 58 10.06 9.46 0.39
CA PHE A 58 10.66 8.14 0.17
C PHE A 58 12.04 7.98 0.83
N ASN A 59 12.59 9.02 1.48
CA ASN A 59 13.91 8.99 2.11
C ASN A 59 13.82 8.51 3.57
N VAL A 60 13.18 7.37 3.79
CA VAL A 60 12.99 6.79 5.12
C VAL A 60 14.22 5.98 5.54
N GLY A 61 14.81 6.34 6.69
CA GLY A 61 15.92 5.60 7.28
C GLY A 61 17.31 5.93 6.73
N LYS A 62 17.52 7.15 6.20
CA LYS A 62 18.80 7.64 5.62
C LYS A 62 19.26 6.93 4.34
N SER A 63 18.35 6.27 3.64
CA SER A 63 18.59 5.77 2.28
C SER A 63 17.64 6.49 1.33
N ASP A 64 18.16 7.12 0.29
CA ASP A 64 17.32 7.70 -0.76
C ASP A 64 16.76 6.57 -1.61
N ARG A 65 15.43 6.41 -1.57
CA ARG A 65 14.72 5.35 -2.31
C ARG A 65 14.01 5.85 -3.56
N SER A 66 14.03 7.17 -3.80
CA SER A 66 13.37 7.80 -4.94
C SER A 66 14.02 7.48 -6.28
N GLY A 67 15.30 7.06 -6.27
CA GLY A 67 16.05 6.63 -7.44
C GLY A 67 16.21 5.11 -7.60
N ILE A 68 15.56 4.28 -6.77
CA ILE A 68 15.79 2.84 -6.77
C ILE A 68 15.05 2.19 -7.94
N LYS A 69 15.82 1.88 -8.99
CA LYS A 69 15.41 1.03 -10.13
C LYS A 69 15.96 -0.39 -10.05
N ASN A 70 16.44 -0.82 -8.88
CA ASN A 70 17.16 -2.08 -8.71
C ASN A 70 16.51 -2.94 -7.63
N ALA A 71 16.55 -4.26 -7.81
CA ALA A 71 15.93 -5.32 -7.03
C ALA A 71 16.39 -5.39 -5.55
N GLN A 72 16.25 -4.29 -4.81
CA GLN A 72 16.46 -4.28 -3.37
C GLN A 72 15.41 -5.19 -2.74
N HIS A 73 15.86 -6.09 -1.88
CA HIS A 73 14.97 -6.98 -1.16
C HIS A 73 14.39 -6.25 0.05
N PHE A 74 13.06 -6.14 0.10
CA PHE A 74 12.32 -5.59 1.21
C PHE A 74 11.72 -6.71 2.04
N GLU A 75 11.77 -6.55 3.35
CA GLU A 75 10.95 -7.31 4.29
C GLU A 75 9.56 -6.67 4.38
N SER A 76 8.55 -7.41 4.87
CA SER A 76 7.16 -6.91 4.92
C SER A 76 7.00 -5.65 5.77
N ASP A 77 7.83 -5.45 6.79
CA ASP A 77 7.85 -4.29 7.67
C ASP A 77 8.76 -3.15 7.19
N THR A 78 9.49 -3.34 6.09
CA THR A 78 10.33 -2.29 5.51
C THR A 78 9.45 -1.11 5.12
N ALA A 79 9.85 0.10 5.52
CA ALA A 79 9.08 1.31 5.27
C ALA A 79 9.53 2.05 3.99
N PRO A 80 8.92 1.85 2.81
CA PRO A 80 9.32 2.53 1.57
C PRO A 80 9.22 4.06 1.66
N CYS A 81 8.22 4.57 2.35
CA CYS A 81 7.98 6.01 2.46
C CYS A 81 7.23 6.39 3.74
N LYS A 82 7.16 7.70 3.96
CA LYS A 82 6.33 8.34 4.96
C LYS A 82 5.38 9.30 4.25
N VAL A 83 4.09 9.20 4.57
CA VAL A 83 3.06 10.11 4.08
C VAL A 83 2.80 11.17 5.14
N CYS A 84 2.85 12.45 4.77
CA CYS A 84 2.62 13.56 5.67
C CYS A 84 1.28 14.24 5.36
N THR A 85 0.58 14.67 6.40
CA THR A 85 -0.58 15.58 6.31
C THR A 85 -0.19 16.93 6.92
N GLN A 86 -1.15 17.84 7.12
CA GLN A 86 -0.87 19.07 7.85
C GLN A 86 -0.60 18.83 9.34
N SER A 87 -1.24 17.82 9.91
CA SER A 87 -1.24 17.57 11.35
C SER A 87 -0.32 16.42 11.80
N ASP A 88 0.00 15.47 10.92
CA ASP A 88 0.66 14.23 11.31
C ASP A 88 1.49 13.60 10.17
N SER A 89 2.17 12.48 10.46
CA SER A 89 2.88 11.68 9.48
C SER A 89 2.75 10.17 9.73
N TYR A 90 2.62 9.42 8.65
CA TYR A 90 2.27 8.01 8.64
C TYR A 90 3.36 7.21 7.94
N ILE A 91 3.99 6.30 8.67
CA ILE A 91 4.94 5.35 8.10
C ILE A 91 4.15 4.31 7.31
N VAL A 92 4.48 4.19 6.03
CA VAL A 92 3.92 3.18 5.14
C VAL A 92 4.89 2.01 5.08
N ARG A 93 4.39 0.78 5.24
CA ARG A 93 5.16 -0.46 5.18
C ARG A 93 5.03 -1.15 3.83
N CYS A 94 5.92 -2.09 3.55
CA CYS A 94 5.90 -2.83 2.29
C CYS A 94 4.75 -3.84 2.21
N CYS A 95 4.29 -4.36 3.37
CA CYS A 95 3.26 -5.40 3.55
C CYS A 95 3.65 -6.77 2.96
N VAL A 96 4.51 -6.79 1.95
CA VAL A 96 4.92 -7.98 1.21
C VAL A 96 6.43 -8.05 1.18
N LYS A 97 7.00 -9.17 1.62
CA LYS A 97 8.42 -9.46 1.43
C LYS A 97 8.71 -9.73 -0.05
N GLY A 98 9.73 -9.11 -0.63
CA GLY A 98 10.07 -9.32 -2.03
C GLY A 98 11.05 -8.30 -2.59
N SER A 99 11.34 -8.42 -3.88
CA SER A 99 12.16 -7.43 -4.59
C SER A 99 11.33 -6.20 -4.92
N LEU A 100 11.77 -5.02 -4.50
CA LEU A 100 11.21 -3.75 -4.95
C LEU A 100 11.49 -3.58 -6.45
N LEU A 101 10.43 -3.38 -7.23
CA LEU A 101 10.52 -3.12 -8.66
C LEU A 101 10.39 -1.63 -8.96
N GLU A 102 9.46 -0.95 -8.28
CA GLU A 102 9.14 0.45 -8.53
C GLU A 102 8.57 1.11 -7.27
N VAL A 103 8.92 2.37 -7.05
CA VAL A 103 8.18 3.30 -6.19
C VAL A 103 7.56 4.38 -7.06
N ASN A 104 6.39 4.88 -6.67
CA ASN A 104 5.72 5.92 -7.44
C ASN A 104 6.34 7.30 -7.18
N ASP A 105 7.40 7.62 -7.89
CA ASP A 105 8.15 8.89 -7.77
C ASP A 105 7.31 10.13 -8.10
N ARG A 106 6.17 9.96 -8.78
CA ARG A 106 5.20 11.05 -9.05
C ARG A 106 4.66 11.63 -7.76
N LEU A 107 4.56 10.83 -6.70
CA LEU A 107 4.15 11.28 -5.36
C LEU A 107 5.13 12.28 -4.74
N ILE A 108 6.37 12.39 -5.24
CA ILE A 108 7.33 13.40 -4.73
C ILE A 108 7.05 14.78 -5.36
N LYS A 109 6.58 14.79 -6.62
CA LYS A 109 6.51 16.00 -7.46
C LYS A 109 5.11 16.59 -7.55
N HIS A 110 4.09 15.90 -7.02
CA HIS A 110 2.71 16.29 -7.23
C HIS A 110 2.21 17.26 -6.15
N SER A 111 1.56 18.35 -6.55
CA SER A 111 0.91 19.29 -5.61
C SER A 111 -0.53 18.88 -5.25
N LYS A 112 -1.16 17.99 -6.03
CA LYS A 112 -2.55 17.56 -5.85
C LYS A 112 -2.66 16.09 -5.45
N PHE A 113 -2.35 15.78 -4.19
CA PHE A 113 -2.29 14.40 -3.71
C PHE A 113 -3.62 13.66 -3.77
N ALA A 114 -4.74 14.32 -3.45
CA ALA A 114 -6.06 13.69 -3.45
C ALA A 114 -6.44 13.09 -4.82
N GLU A 115 -6.19 13.83 -5.91
CA GLU A 115 -6.44 13.34 -7.27
C GLU A 115 -5.53 12.16 -7.63
N LEU A 116 -4.25 12.22 -7.22
CA LEU A 116 -3.28 11.19 -7.53
C LEU A 116 -3.59 9.88 -6.77
N PHE A 117 -3.81 9.94 -5.45
CA PHE A 117 -4.17 8.76 -4.64
C PHE A 117 -5.48 8.08 -5.06
N ASN A 118 -6.44 8.83 -5.61
CA ASN A 118 -7.67 8.25 -6.14
C ASN A 118 -7.52 7.50 -7.47
N ARG A 119 -6.48 7.79 -8.26
CA ARG A 119 -6.29 7.20 -9.60
C ARG A 119 -5.08 6.29 -9.69
N GLU A 120 -3.91 6.80 -9.33
CA GLU A 120 -2.61 6.18 -9.59
C GLU A 120 -1.65 6.28 -8.40
N GLY A 121 -2.12 6.62 -7.20
CA GLY A 121 -1.25 6.80 -6.02
C GLY A 121 -0.95 5.50 -5.28
N TYR A 122 -0.61 4.45 -6.03
CA TYR A 122 0.10 3.33 -5.44
C TYR A 122 1.46 3.81 -4.92
N ILE A 123 2.03 3.09 -3.96
CA ILE A 123 3.29 3.47 -3.30
C ILE A 123 4.44 2.64 -3.85
N ALA A 124 4.27 1.32 -3.92
CA ALA A 124 5.31 0.41 -4.39
C ALA A 124 4.75 -0.75 -5.20
N ILE A 125 5.59 -1.25 -6.12
CA ILE A 125 5.40 -2.51 -6.83
C ILE A 125 6.49 -3.47 -6.37
N ILE A 126 6.08 -4.63 -5.83
CA ILE A 126 6.95 -5.64 -5.22
C ILE A 126 6.77 -6.97 -5.95
N MET A 127 7.88 -7.65 -6.21
CA MET A 127 7.89 -9.03 -6.68
C MET A 127 8.26 -9.96 -5.52
N PRO A 128 7.28 -10.57 -4.82
CA PRO A 128 7.56 -11.61 -3.84
C PRO A 128 8.01 -12.91 -4.51
N LYS A 129 8.73 -13.75 -3.77
CA LYS A 129 8.99 -15.12 -4.22
C LYS A 129 7.67 -15.90 -4.26
N PRO A 130 7.42 -16.72 -5.29
CA PRO A 130 6.20 -17.52 -5.37
C PRO A 130 5.94 -18.38 -4.12
N ALA A 131 7.01 -18.92 -3.52
CA ALA A 131 6.93 -19.75 -2.32
C ALA A 131 6.49 -18.98 -1.05
N ASP A 132 6.71 -17.67 -0.99
CA ASP A 132 6.37 -16.85 0.18
C ASP A 132 4.91 -16.37 0.16
N TRP A 133 4.28 -16.35 -1.03
CA TRP A 133 2.94 -15.80 -1.20
C TRP A 133 1.85 -16.45 -0.34
N PRO A 134 1.79 -17.79 -0.18
CA PRO A 134 0.78 -18.41 0.69
C PRO A 134 0.84 -17.89 2.14
N LYS A 135 2.05 -17.65 2.66
CA LYS A 135 2.24 -17.10 4.00
C LYS A 135 1.81 -15.63 4.08
N VAL A 136 2.18 -14.82 3.09
CA VAL A 136 1.75 -13.40 3.00
C VAL A 136 0.23 -13.31 2.88
N LYS A 137 -0.38 -14.11 2.01
CA LYS A 137 -1.84 -14.09 1.82
C LYS A 137 -2.59 -14.47 3.10
N ALA A 138 -2.05 -15.37 3.91
CA ALA A 138 -2.66 -15.79 5.17
C ALA A 138 -2.63 -14.71 6.26
N SER A 139 -1.76 -13.69 6.17
CA SER A 139 -1.75 -12.56 7.11
C SER A 139 -2.63 -11.39 6.67
N LEU A 140 -3.05 -11.36 5.40
CA LEU A 140 -3.85 -10.29 4.83
C LEU A 140 -5.35 -10.59 4.95
N LEU A 141 -6.13 -9.53 5.06
CA LEU A 141 -7.60 -9.59 5.06
C LEU A 141 -8.14 -9.50 3.63
N GLY A 142 -9.14 -10.33 3.32
CA GLY A 142 -9.96 -10.12 2.12
C GLY A 142 -10.85 -8.87 2.25
N LEU A 143 -11.43 -8.40 1.14
CA LEU A 143 -12.26 -7.19 1.14
C LEU A 143 -13.42 -7.24 2.15
N GLU A 144 -14.13 -8.36 2.22
CA GLU A 144 -15.30 -8.48 3.12
C GLU A 144 -14.89 -8.54 4.60
N GLU A 145 -13.75 -9.15 4.92
CA GLU A 145 -13.18 -9.16 6.27
C GLU A 145 -12.74 -7.75 6.67
N TYR A 146 -12.08 -7.05 5.74
CA TYR A 146 -11.65 -5.68 5.95
C TYR A 146 -12.81 -4.72 6.19
N LYS A 147 -13.88 -4.80 5.39
CA LYS A 147 -15.10 -4.00 5.60
C LYS A 147 -15.70 -4.25 6.98
N LYS A 148 -15.88 -5.51 7.37
CA LYS A 148 -16.41 -5.86 8.70
C LYS A 148 -15.53 -5.34 9.83
N LEU A 149 -14.21 -5.36 9.68
CA LEU A 149 -13.30 -4.80 10.67
C LEU A 149 -13.52 -3.28 10.82
N ARG A 150 -13.75 -2.56 9.70
CA ARG A 150 -13.86 -1.10 9.69
C ARG A 150 -15.26 -0.54 9.89
N GLU A 151 -16.30 -1.33 9.67
CA GLU A 151 -17.67 -0.98 10.07
C GLU A 151 -17.85 -1.02 11.59
N ASN A 152 -17.03 -1.81 12.30
CA ASN A 152 -17.06 -1.96 13.75
C ASN A 152 -16.00 -1.13 14.50
N SER A 153 -15.24 -0.28 13.81
CA SER A 153 -14.17 0.58 14.37
C SER A 153 -14.59 2.05 14.36
#